data_AF-G9YK20-F1
#
_entry.id   AF-G9YK20-F1
#
_cell.length_a   1.000
_cell.length_b   1.000
_cell.length_c   1.000
_cell.angle_alpha   90.00
_cell.angle_beta   90.00
_cell.angle_gamma   90.00
#
_symmetry.space_group_name_H-M   'P 1'
#
loop_
_entity.id
_entity.type
_entity.pdbx_description
1 polymer ?
#
loop_
_entity_poly.entity_id
_entity_poly.type
_entity_poly.pdbx_seq_one_letter_code
_entity_poly.pdbx_strand_id
1 'polypeptide(L)'
;MVQSTSDEWLLANIDRMVVGENAGLECKTANGFSAKQWDGDAVPDSYYLQCQHYMMVTGCDIWYIAVLIGGNHFVYKEIPRNEEDIAALYATEKAFWEKNVKGGEMPDVDGSDSCTAALRERFPGGDMEAIALPEAAAGIVTRLDELKETEKNVKEGIKKAQNELCEMLGNCEIGYIGERKITWKTQAGRTTVDSKKLKAELPDIYEKYSKTGNPIRVFKI
;
A
#
# COMPACT_ATOMS: atom_id res chain seq x y z
N MET A 1 -2.96 25.88 2.17
CA MET A 1 -2.91 25.31 3.53
C MET A 1 -3.69 26.19 4.49
N VAL A 2 -4.58 25.59 5.26
CA VAL A 2 -5.42 26.21 6.30
C VAL A 2 -5.25 25.41 7.59
N GLN A 3 -5.49 26.05 8.73
CA GLN A 3 -5.29 25.47 10.06
C GLN A 3 -6.57 25.64 10.88
N SER A 4 -6.88 24.64 11.71
CA SER A 4 -7.98 24.74 12.67
C SER A 4 -7.72 25.86 13.67
N THR A 5 -8.78 26.56 14.07
CA THR A 5 -8.70 27.58 15.12
C THR A 5 -8.66 27.00 16.53
N SER A 6 -9.05 25.72 16.71
CA SER A 6 -9.08 25.07 18.03
C SER A 6 -7.83 24.25 18.33
N ASP A 7 -7.22 23.67 17.30
CA ASP A 7 -6.16 22.66 17.42
C ASP A 7 -5.02 22.96 16.45
N GLU A 8 -3.87 23.41 16.97
CA GLU A 8 -2.72 23.85 16.16
C GLU A 8 -2.14 22.76 15.25
N TRP A 9 -2.35 21.50 15.61
CA TRP A 9 -1.86 20.34 14.85
C TRP A 9 -2.77 19.93 13.70
N LEU A 10 -3.98 20.48 13.62
CA LEU A 10 -4.98 20.11 12.63
C LEU A 10 -4.89 21.03 11.41
N LEU A 11 -4.36 20.50 10.31
CA LEU A 11 -3.99 21.24 9.11
C LEU A 11 -4.61 20.62 7.86
N ALA A 12 -5.15 21.44 6.97
CA ALA A 12 -5.68 21.01 5.68
C ALA A 12 -4.94 21.69 4.52
N ASN A 13 -4.45 20.91 3.55
CA ASN A 13 -3.86 21.45 2.33
C ASN A 13 -4.85 21.34 1.17
N ILE A 14 -5.83 22.25 1.19
CA ILE A 14 -6.94 22.27 0.25
C ILE A 14 -6.47 22.75 -1.14
N ASP A 15 -6.99 22.15 -2.20
CA ASP A 15 -6.75 22.64 -3.56
C ASP A 15 -7.51 23.95 -3.81
N ARG A 16 -8.81 23.96 -3.49
CA ARG A 16 -9.65 25.16 -3.65
C ARG A 16 -10.91 25.16 -2.81
N MET A 17 -11.40 26.35 -2.51
CA MET A 17 -12.77 26.59 -2.02
C MET A 17 -13.70 26.88 -3.20
N VAL A 18 -14.95 26.40 -3.12
CA VAL A 18 -15.98 26.70 -4.11
C VAL A 18 -16.50 28.12 -3.87
N VAL A 19 -16.65 28.92 -4.92
CA VAL A 19 -17.11 30.30 -4.81
C VAL A 19 -18.64 30.31 -4.72
N GLY A 20 -19.18 30.89 -3.65
CA GLY A 20 -20.62 31.03 -3.45
C GLY A 20 -21.30 29.82 -2.78
N GLU A 21 -20.52 28.85 -2.31
CA GLU A 21 -21.00 27.64 -1.65
C GLU A 21 -20.07 27.30 -0.47
N ASN A 22 -20.61 26.78 0.63
CA ASN A 22 -19.81 26.33 1.79
C ASN A 22 -19.17 24.96 1.51
N ALA A 23 -18.35 24.89 0.47
CA ALA A 23 -17.79 23.65 -0.04
C ALA A 23 -16.31 23.80 -0.45
N GLY A 24 -15.57 22.70 -0.30
CA GLY A 24 -14.22 22.56 -0.82
C GLY A 24 -14.14 21.71 -2.08
N LEU A 25 -12.98 21.74 -2.74
CA LEU A 25 -12.65 20.93 -3.90
C LEU A 25 -11.30 20.25 -3.68
N GLU A 26 -11.24 18.95 -3.93
CA GLU A 26 -10.02 18.14 -4.03
C GLU A 26 -9.87 17.60 -5.46
N CYS A 27 -8.71 17.78 -6.06
CA CYS A 27 -8.38 17.34 -7.41
C CYS A 27 -7.34 16.21 -7.37
N LYS A 28 -7.69 15.06 -7.94
CA LYS A 28 -6.82 13.89 -8.02
C LYS A 28 -6.58 13.46 -9.47
N THR A 29 -5.47 12.76 -9.66
CA THR A 29 -5.26 11.93 -10.85
C THR A 29 -5.12 10.49 -10.40
N ALA A 30 -5.68 9.57 -11.18
CA ALA A 30 -5.61 8.14 -10.87
C ALA A 30 -5.18 7.35 -12.10
N ASN A 31 -4.50 6.22 -11.86
CA ASN A 31 -4.16 5.30 -12.94
C ASN A 31 -5.44 4.63 -13.50
N GLY A 32 -5.38 4.12 -14.73
CA GLY A 32 -6.55 3.49 -15.37
C GLY A 32 -7.02 2.20 -14.68
N PHE A 33 -6.16 1.53 -13.90
CA PHE A 33 -6.53 0.30 -13.17
C PHE A 33 -7.41 0.57 -11.95
N SER A 34 -7.37 1.79 -11.41
CA SER A 34 -8.19 2.23 -10.29
C SER A 34 -9.62 2.59 -10.69
N ALA A 35 -10.00 2.55 -11.97
CA ALA A 35 -11.33 2.97 -12.44
C ALA A 35 -12.49 2.32 -11.66
N LYS A 36 -12.38 1.03 -11.35
CA LYS A 36 -13.40 0.27 -10.60
C LYS A 36 -13.65 0.80 -9.19
N GLN A 37 -12.68 1.47 -8.58
CA GLN A 37 -12.84 2.07 -7.25
C GLN A 37 -13.72 3.33 -7.27
N TRP A 38 -14.04 3.82 -8.47
CA TRP A 38 -14.83 5.03 -8.70
C TRP A 38 -16.15 4.73 -9.40
N ASP A 39 -16.53 3.47 -9.57
CA ASP A 39 -17.80 3.09 -10.18
C ASP A 39 -19.00 3.52 -9.31
N GLY A 40 -20.08 3.97 -9.95
CA GLY A 40 -21.30 4.43 -9.25
C GLY A 40 -20.99 5.57 -8.28
N ASP A 41 -21.34 5.39 -7.01
CA ASP A 41 -21.13 6.39 -5.93
C ASP A 41 -19.88 6.10 -5.07
N ALA A 42 -19.08 5.07 -5.42
CA ALA A 42 -17.92 4.68 -4.62
C ALA A 42 -16.78 5.72 -4.62
N VAL A 43 -16.21 6.00 -3.46
CA VAL A 43 -14.97 6.79 -3.31
C VAL A 43 -13.98 5.94 -2.51
N PRO A 44 -12.69 5.87 -2.89
CA PRO A 44 -11.70 5.22 -2.05
C PRO A 44 -11.67 5.81 -0.63
N ASP A 45 -11.68 4.94 0.39
CA ASP A 45 -11.78 5.34 1.82
C ASP A 45 -10.75 6.40 2.21
N SER A 46 -9.52 6.29 1.71
CA SER A 46 -8.46 7.28 1.99
C SER A 46 -8.80 8.68 1.51
N TYR A 47 -9.48 8.80 0.37
CA TYR A 47 -9.92 10.09 -0.17
C TYR A 47 -11.18 10.59 0.52
N TYR A 48 -12.10 9.69 0.87
CA TYR A 48 -13.27 10.04 1.68
C TYR A 48 -12.83 10.64 3.02
N LEU A 49 -11.98 9.94 3.78
CA LEU A 49 -11.48 10.42 5.07
C LEU A 49 -10.66 11.72 4.94
N GLN A 50 -9.90 11.90 3.85
CA GLN A 50 -9.24 13.17 3.55
C GLN A 50 -10.25 14.33 3.43
N CYS A 51 -11.36 14.11 2.72
CA CYS A 51 -12.42 15.10 2.55
C CYS A 51 -13.13 15.40 3.88
N GLN A 52 -13.44 14.37 4.68
CA GLN A 52 -14.00 14.54 6.03
C GLN A 52 -13.04 15.35 6.92
N HIS A 53 -11.73 15.06 6.88
CA HIS A 53 -10.72 15.81 7.60
C HIS A 53 -10.69 17.28 7.14
N TYR A 54 -10.73 17.56 5.84
CA TYR A 54 -10.78 18.94 5.34
C TYR A 54 -12.04 19.69 5.78
N MET A 55 -13.20 19.04 5.76
CA MET A 55 -14.44 19.61 6.31
C MET A 55 -14.32 19.85 7.82
N MET A 56 -13.70 18.94 8.57
CA MET A 56 -13.41 19.13 9.99
C MET A 56 -12.57 20.38 10.25
N VAL A 57 -11.53 20.64 9.45
CA VAL A 57 -10.65 21.81 9.60
C VAL A 57 -11.33 23.12 9.17
N THR A 58 -12.09 23.07 8.08
CA THR A 58 -12.63 24.28 7.43
C THR A 58 -14.03 24.68 7.87
N GLY A 59 -14.81 23.74 8.43
CA GLY A 59 -16.23 23.94 8.69
C GLY A 59 -17.12 23.87 7.45
N CYS A 60 -16.61 23.37 6.32
CA CYS A 60 -17.43 23.16 5.12
C CYS A 60 -18.47 22.05 5.34
N ASP A 61 -19.62 22.20 4.67
CA ASP A 61 -20.72 21.23 4.70
C ASP A 61 -20.56 20.12 3.66
N ILE A 62 -19.79 20.41 2.59
CA ILE A 62 -19.60 19.54 1.43
C ILE A 62 -18.14 19.60 0.97
N TRP A 63 -17.64 18.48 0.44
CA TRP A 63 -16.41 18.44 -0.32
C TRP A 63 -16.63 17.78 -1.67
N TYR A 64 -16.25 18.47 -2.75
CA TYR A 64 -16.20 17.86 -4.07
C TYR A 64 -14.85 17.19 -4.29
N ILE A 65 -14.87 15.94 -4.76
CA ILE A 65 -13.66 15.27 -5.23
C ILE A 65 -13.74 15.06 -6.73
N ALA A 66 -12.78 15.63 -7.46
CA ALA A 66 -12.66 15.54 -8.90
C ALA A 66 -11.44 14.69 -9.25
N VAL A 67 -11.61 13.65 -10.07
CA VAL A 67 -10.55 12.73 -10.45
C VAL A 67 -10.45 12.58 -11.97
N LEU A 68 -9.23 12.71 -12.50
CA LEU A 68 -8.91 12.33 -13.87
C LEU A 68 -8.25 10.95 -13.89
N ILE A 69 -9.01 9.94 -14.32
CA ILE A 69 -8.62 8.54 -14.37
C ILE A 69 -8.02 8.23 -15.74
N GLY A 70 -6.82 7.65 -15.76
CA GLY A 70 -6.15 7.25 -17.00
C GLY A 70 -5.79 8.40 -17.95
N GLY A 71 -5.89 9.64 -17.48
CA GLY A 71 -5.63 10.86 -18.28
C GLY A 71 -6.76 11.23 -19.26
N ASN A 72 -7.86 10.47 -19.32
CA ASN A 72 -8.91 10.67 -20.32
C ASN A 72 -10.33 10.43 -19.81
N HIS A 73 -10.51 9.97 -18.58
CA HIS A 73 -11.82 9.74 -17.99
C HIS A 73 -12.01 10.59 -16.73
N PHE A 74 -12.86 11.61 -16.81
CA PHE A 74 -13.12 12.52 -15.70
C PHE A 74 -14.37 12.11 -14.93
N VAL A 75 -14.24 12.03 -13.61
CA VAL A 75 -15.34 11.80 -12.67
C VAL A 75 -15.25 12.84 -11.56
N TYR A 76 -16.37 13.32 -11.06
CA TYR A 76 -16.41 14.06 -9.81
C TYR A 76 -17.55 13.54 -8.94
N LYS A 77 -17.38 13.63 -7.61
CA LYS A 77 -18.37 13.21 -6.63
C LYS A 77 -18.51 14.26 -5.54
N GLU A 78 -19.72 14.37 -5.02
CA GLU A 78 -20.05 15.18 -3.85
C GLU A 78 -19.93 14.30 -2.60
N ILE A 79 -19.19 14.78 -1.60
CA ILE A 79 -19.04 14.11 -0.31
C ILE A 79 -19.65 15.02 0.76
N PRO A 80 -20.79 14.64 1.34
CA PRO A 80 -21.39 15.42 2.41
C PRO A 80 -20.62 15.25 3.71
N ARG A 81 -20.60 16.30 4.52
CA ARG A 81 -20.09 16.24 5.89
C ARG A 81 -20.83 15.17 6.69
N ASN A 82 -20.06 14.33 7.38
CA ASN A 82 -20.55 13.32 8.30
C ASN A 82 -19.89 13.53 9.65
N GLU A 83 -20.67 14.00 10.63
CA GLU A 83 -20.18 14.33 11.96
C GLU A 83 -19.74 13.09 12.76
N GLU A 84 -20.32 11.92 12.52
CA GLU A 84 -19.91 10.69 13.20
C GLU A 84 -18.50 10.28 12.77
N ASP A 85 -18.24 10.28 11.46
CA ASP A 85 -16.92 9.98 10.91
C ASP A 85 -15.88 11.04 11.31
N ILE A 86 -16.27 12.31 11.31
CA ILE A 86 -15.41 13.42 11.76
C ILE A 86 -15.06 13.28 13.24
N ALA A 87 -16.02 12.92 14.09
CA ALA A 87 -15.76 12.71 15.51
C ALA A 87 -14.79 11.54 15.74
N ALA A 88 -14.96 10.45 14.99
CA ALA A 88 -14.06 9.29 15.04
C ALA A 88 -12.65 9.62 14.53
N LEU A 89 -12.55 10.38 13.43
CA LEU A 89 -11.28 10.87 12.89
C LEU A 89 -10.57 11.77 13.89
N TYR A 90 -11.25 12.79 14.41
CA TYR A 90 -10.69 13.71 15.40
C TYR A 90 -10.14 12.98 16.63
N ALA A 91 -10.91 12.02 17.17
CA ALA A 91 -10.50 11.25 18.34
C ALA A 91 -9.20 10.45 18.07
N THR A 92 -9.13 9.80 16.91
CA THR A 92 -7.95 9.04 16.47
C THR A 92 -6.74 9.95 16.26
N GLU A 93 -6.90 11.02 15.49
CA GLU A 93 -5.83 11.96 15.16
C GLU A 93 -5.30 12.68 16.41
N LYS A 94 -6.18 13.08 17.31
CA LYS A 94 -5.81 13.70 18.60
C LYS A 94 -5.04 12.73 19.49
N ALA A 95 -5.48 11.47 19.56
CA ALA A 95 -4.77 10.46 20.33
C ALA A 95 -3.36 10.24 19.76
N PHE A 96 -3.22 10.16 18.44
CA PHE A 96 -1.93 10.04 17.77
C PHE A 96 -1.03 11.26 18.04
N TRP A 97 -1.57 12.47 17.90
CA TRP A 97 -0.82 13.69 18.14
C TRP A 97 -0.32 13.80 19.58
N GLU A 98 -1.20 13.60 20.57
CA GLU A 98 -0.84 13.77 21.98
C GLU A 98 0.06 12.63 22.50
N LYS A 99 -0.23 11.37 22.16
CA LYS A 99 0.57 10.23 22.65
C LYS A 99 1.85 10.03 21.85
N ASN A 100 1.75 9.97 20.52
CA ASN A 100 2.87 9.58 19.69
C ASN A 100 3.77 10.75 19.34
N VAL A 101 3.20 11.88 18.89
CA VAL A 101 4.01 13.02 18.43
C VAL A 101 4.52 13.85 19.60
N LYS A 102 3.63 14.31 20.50
CA LYS A 102 4.03 15.08 21.69
C LYS A 102 4.59 14.20 22.79
N GLY A 103 3.96 13.06 23.08
CA GLY A 103 4.41 12.13 24.12
C GLY A 103 5.65 11.33 23.73
N GLY A 104 6.02 11.28 22.45
CA GLY A 104 7.17 10.52 21.97
C GLY A 104 7.01 9.00 22.06
N GLU A 105 5.77 8.52 22.29
CA GLU A 105 5.47 7.09 22.31
C GLU A 105 5.51 6.55 20.87
N MET A 106 6.39 5.58 20.60
CA MET A 106 6.40 4.97 19.27
C MET A 106 5.09 4.20 19.04
N PRO A 107 4.49 4.30 17.84
CA PRO A 107 3.32 3.49 17.52
C PRO A 107 3.68 2.00 17.55
N ASP A 108 2.65 1.18 17.72
CA ASP A 108 2.81 -0.28 17.69
C ASP A 108 3.38 -0.75 16.34
N VAL A 109 4.11 -1.87 16.39
CA VAL A 109 4.61 -2.50 15.17
C VAL A 109 3.46 -3.02 14.33
N ASP A 110 3.50 -2.73 13.02
CA ASP A 110 2.53 -3.23 12.06
C ASP A 110 3.21 -3.94 10.88
N GLY A 111 2.39 -4.45 9.96
CA GLY A 111 2.84 -5.15 8.75
C GLY A 111 3.20 -4.24 7.58
N SER A 112 3.30 -2.92 7.78
CA SER A 112 3.58 -1.97 6.70
C SER A 112 5.06 -1.96 6.30
N ASP A 113 5.32 -1.58 5.05
CA ASP A 113 6.68 -1.34 4.56
C ASP A 113 7.37 -0.19 5.33
N SER A 114 6.59 0.79 5.81
CA SER A 114 7.09 1.91 6.62
C SER A 114 7.61 1.43 7.98
N CYS A 115 6.84 0.60 8.70
CA CYS A 115 7.29 -0.02 9.93
C CYS A 115 8.55 -0.86 9.70
N THR A 116 8.58 -1.65 8.62
CA THR A 116 9.76 -2.44 8.24
C THR A 116 10.99 -1.56 8.01
N ALA A 117 10.85 -0.44 7.31
CA ALA A 117 11.94 0.51 7.08
C ALA A 117 12.41 1.17 8.39
N ALA A 118 11.48 1.65 9.22
CA ALA A 118 11.79 2.26 10.51
C ALA A 118 12.51 1.28 11.46
N LEU A 119 12.09 0.01 11.51
CA LEU A 119 12.78 -1.03 12.29
C LEU A 119 14.19 -1.31 11.77
N ARG A 120 14.41 -1.30 10.45
CA ARG A 120 15.75 -1.47 9.86
C ARG A 120 16.68 -0.30 10.18
N GLU A 121 16.17 0.92 10.13
CA GLU A 121 16.92 2.12 10.46
C GLU A 121 17.25 2.16 11.96
N ARG A 122 16.27 1.88 12.82
CA ARG A 122 16.43 1.86 14.28
C ARG A 122 17.36 0.73 14.74
N PHE A 123 17.32 -0.42 14.07
CA PHE A 123 18.10 -1.60 14.44
C PHE A 123 18.96 -2.08 13.24
N PRO A 124 20.10 -1.44 12.95
CA PRO A 124 20.93 -1.77 11.79
C PRO A 124 21.64 -3.14 11.90
N GLY A 125 21.76 -3.68 13.12
CA GLY A 125 22.49 -4.91 13.41
C GLY A 125 23.99 -4.66 13.59
N GLY A 126 24.77 -5.74 13.73
CA GLY A 126 26.21 -5.70 13.97
C GLY A 126 26.62 -6.39 15.27
N ASP A 127 25.72 -6.42 16.26
CA ASP A 127 25.92 -7.16 17.50
C ASP A 127 25.64 -8.65 17.28
N MET A 128 26.66 -9.48 17.53
CA MET A 128 26.58 -10.95 17.41
C MET A 128 26.29 -11.61 18.76
N GLU A 129 26.07 -10.83 19.81
CA GLU A 129 25.69 -11.34 21.12
C GLU A 129 24.27 -11.91 21.08
N ALA A 130 24.12 -13.13 21.58
CA ALA A 130 22.82 -13.77 21.69
C ALA A 130 22.10 -13.26 22.94
N ILE A 131 20.84 -12.83 22.78
CA ILE A 131 19.94 -12.53 23.89
C ILE A 131 18.90 -13.64 24.03
N ALA A 132 18.43 -13.86 25.25
CA ALA A 132 17.20 -14.63 25.45
C ALA A 132 16.00 -13.73 25.12
N LEU A 133 15.15 -14.16 24.20
CA LEU A 133 13.90 -13.45 23.92
C LEU A 133 12.91 -13.62 25.09
N PRO A 134 12.03 -12.64 25.34
CA PRO A 134 10.96 -12.77 26.32
C PRO A 134 10.01 -13.93 26.01
N GLU A 135 9.37 -14.52 27.03
CA GLU A 135 8.42 -15.64 26.86
C GLU A 135 7.28 -15.32 25.88
N ALA A 136 6.82 -14.06 25.86
CA ALA A 136 5.82 -13.59 24.90
C ALA A 136 6.21 -13.81 23.42
N ALA A 137 7.51 -13.92 23.11
CA ALA A 137 7.98 -14.19 21.76
C ALA A 137 7.58 -15.59 21.25
N ALA A 138 7.36 -16.57 22.14
CA ALA A 138 6.92 -17.90 21.75
C ALA A 138 5.56 -17.86 21.05
N GLY A 139 4.61 -17.07 21.57
CA GLY A 139 3.31 -16.87 20.92
C GLY A 139 3.41 -16.21 19.53
N ILE A 140 4.36 -15.28 19.37
CA ILE A 140 4.63 -14.62 18.08
C ILE A 140 5.18 -15.63 17.06
N VAL A 141 6.11 -16.50 17.47
CA VAL A 141 6.68 -17.55 16.62
C VAL A 141 5.62 -18.54 16.19
N THR A 142 4.82 -19.06 17.13
CA THR A 142 3.73 -20.00 16.81
C THR A 142 2.77 -19.42 15.78
N ARG A 143 2.33 -18.17 15.99
CA ARG A 143 1.46 -17.48 15.04
C ARG A 143 2.12 -17.31 13.67
N LEU A 144 3.41 -17.00 13.62
CA LEU A 144 4.14 -16.85 12.37
C LEU A 144 4.21 -18.17 11.60
N ASP A 145 4.44 -19.28 12.28
CA ASP A 145 4.50 -20.61 11.66
C ASP A 145 3.13 -21.05 11.12
N GLU A 146 2.05 -20.83 11.89
CA GLU A 146 0.67 -21.08 11.45
C GLU A 146 0.30 -20.26 10.20
N LEU A 147 0.73 -18.99 10.15
CA LEU A 147 0.52 -18.12 8.99
C LEU A 147 1.31 -18.59 7.77
N LYS A 148 2.56 -19.04 7.95
CA LYS A 148 3.37 -19.61 6.86
C LYS A 148 2.77 -20.90 6.31
N GLU A 149 2.24 -21.75 7.18
CA GLU A 149 1.53 -22.97 6.76
C GLU A 149 0.26 -22.63 5.99
N THR A 150 -0.52 -21.67 6.49
CA THR A 150 -1.71 -21.17 5.80
C THR A 150 -1.36 -20.60 4.43
N GLU A 151 -0.31 -19.77 4.35
CA GLU A 151 0.17 -19.19 3.09
C GLU A 151 0.55 -20.27 2.08
N LYS A 152 1.27 -21.31 2.54
CA LYS A 152 1.64 -22.45 1.71
C LYS A 152 0.40 -23.16 1.16
N ASN A 153 -0.56 -23.49 2.01
CA ASN A 153 -1.79 -24.20 1.63
C ASN A 153 -2.62 -23.37 0.63
N VAL A 154 -2.73 -22.06 0.84
CA VAL A 154 -3.40 -21.15 -0.10
C VAL A 154 -2.69 -21.11 -1.45
N LYS A 155 -1.34 -21.01 -1.46
CA LYS A 155 -0.55 -21.03 -2.71
C LYS A 155 -0.71 -22.34 -3.47
N GLU A 156 -0.73 -23.47 -2.77
CA GLU A 156 -0.98 -24.78 -3.37
C GLU A 156 -2.39 -24.87 -3.97
N GLY A 157 -3.40 -24.36 -3.26
CA GLY A 157 -4.78 -24.28 -3.75
C GLY A 157 -4.92 -23.40 -5.00
N ILE A 158 -4.31 -22.21 -5.01
CA ILE A 158 -4.26 -21.32 -6.18
C ILE A 158 -3.63 -22.05 -7.37
N LYS A 159 -2.48 -22.71 -7.16
CA LYS A 159 -1.78 -23.43 -8.22
C LYS A 159 -2.60 -24.60 -8.76
N LYS A 160 -3.31 -25.32 -7.88
CA LYS A 160 -4.22 -26.40 -8.28
C LYS A 160 -5.33 -25.87 -9.19
N ALA A 161 -6.02 -24.80 -8.77
CA ALA A 161 -7.09 -24.19 -9.57
C ALA A 161 -6.57 -23.64 -10.91
N GLN A 162 -5.37 -23.07 -10.94
CA GLN A 162 -4.72 -22.66 -12.19
C GLN A 162 -4.46 -23.84 -13.12
N ASN A 163 -3.95 -24.96 -12.59
CA ASN A 163 -3.71 -26.17 -13.38
C ASN A 163 -5.00 -26.78 -13.92
N GLU A 164 -6.07 -26.81 -13.13
CA GLU A 164 -7.40 -27.27 -13.58
C GLU A 164 -7.90 -26.42 -14.76
N LEU A 165 -7.72 -25.09 -14.72
CA LEU A 165 -8.04 -24.21 -15.86
C LEU A 165 -7.15 -24.46 -17.07
N CYS A 166 -5.84 -24.69 -16.88
CA CYS A 166 -4.93 -25.02 -17.96
C CYS A 166 -5.29 -26.37 -18.62
N GLU A 167 -5.71 -27.36 -17.83
CA GLU A 167 -6.20 -28.66 -18.33
C GLU A 167 -7.45 -28.47 -19.21
N MET A 168 -8.40 -27.62 -18.77
CA MET A 168 -9.59 -27.28 -19.58
C MET A 168 -9.25 -26.51 -20.86
N LEU A 169 -8.21 -25.65 -20.84
CA LEU A 169 -7.75 -24.92 -22.01
C LEU A 169 -7.03 -25.83 -23.03
N GLY A 170 -6.28 -26.83 -22.55
CA GLY A 170 -5.48 -27.70 -23.41
C GLY A 170 -4.48 -26.90 -24.24
N ASN A 171 -4.52 -27.04 -25.57
CA ASN A 171 -3.66 -26.29 -26.49
C ASN A 171 -4.18 -24.89 -26.84
N CYS A 172 -5.36 -24.50 -26.35
CA CYS A 172 -5.94 -23.20 -26.62
C CYS A 172 -5.31 -22.13 -25.73
N GLU A 173 -4.85 -21.04 -26.34
CA GLU A 173 -4.24 -19.94 -25.55
C GLU A 173 -5.26 -18.99 -24.92
N ILE A 174 -6.54 -19.10 -25.29
CA ILE A 174 -7.62 -18.21 -24.86
C ILE A 174 -8.89 -19.03 -24.59
N GLY A 175 -9.52 -18.80 -23.43
CA GLY A 175 -10.83 -19.33 -23.07
C GLY A 175 -11.73 -18.24 -22.49
N TYR A 176 -13.05 -18.48 -22.49
CA TYR A 176 -14.06 -17.56 -21.96
C TYR A 176 -15.01 -18.27 -21.02
N ILE A 177 -15.36 -17.61 -19.91
CA ILE A 177 -16.44 -18.01 -19.00
C ILE A 177 -17.40 -16.81 -18.91
N GLY A 178 -18.51 -16.87 -19.64
CA GLY A 178 -19.34 -15.68 -19.88
C GLY A 178 -18.50 -14.56 -20.53
N GLU A 179 -18.48 -13.38 -19.92
CA GLU A 179 -17.68 -12.24 -20.39
C GLU A 179 -16.22 -12.27 -19.90
N ARG A 180 -15.85 -13.18 -18.99
CA ARG A 180 -14.51 -13.25 -18.42
C ARG A 180 -13.56 -13.99 -19.35
N LYS A 181 -12.54 -13.28 -19.83
CA LYS A 181 -11.45 -13.83 -20.65
C LYS A 181 -10.34 -14.42 -19.77
N ILE A 182 -9.91 -15.63 -20.09
CA ILE A 182 -8.75 -16.31 -19.50
C ILE A 182 -7.72 -16.54 -20.61
N THR A 183 -6.44 -16.29 -20.33
CA THR A 183 -5.37 -16.47 -21.32
C THR A 183 -4.21 -17.26 -20.74
N TRP A 184 -3.74 -18.25 -21.50
CA TRP A 184 -2.53 -19.01 -21.22
C TRP A 184 -1.69 -19.06 -22.51
N LYS A 185 -0.87 -18.02 -22.71
CA LYS A 185 -0.15 -17.78 -23.96
C LYS A 185 1.31 -18.18 -23.85
N THR A 186 1.86 -18.70 -24.94
CA THR A 186 3.32 -18.89 -25.06
C THR A 186 4.01 -17.52 -25.04
N GLN A 187 5.02 -17.35 -24.18
CA GLN A 187 5.85 -16.14 -24.13
C GLN A 187 7.22 -16.44 -24.72
N ALA A 188 7.84 -15.43 -25.35
CA ALA A 188 9.20 -15.55 -25.82
C ALA A 188 10.15 -15.82 -24.64
N GLY A 189 11.13 -16.70 -24.85
CA GLY A 189 12.15 -16.98 -23.84
C GLY A 189 12.91 -15.71 -23.46
N ARG A 190 13.13 -15.50 -22.17
CA ARG A 190 13.94 -14.37 -21.69
C ARG A 190 15.40 -14.58 -22.10
N THR A 191 15.98 -13.61 -22.80
CA THR A 191 17.44 -13.54 -22.98
C THR A 191 18.08 -13.04 -21.68
N THR A 192 19.00 -13.83 -21.11
CA THR A 192 19.79 -13.45 -19.93
C THR A 192 21.26 -13.63 -20.19
N VAL A 193 22.10 -12.79 -19.57
CA VAL A 193 23.55 -12.95 -19.61
C VAL A 193 23.95 -14.13 -18.75
N ASP A 194 24.79 -15.02 -19.27
CA ASP A 194 25.44 -16.06 -18.46
C ASP A 194 26.57 -15.42 -17.64
N SER A 195 26.21 -14.90 -16.47
CA SER A 195 27.16 -14.22 -15.59
C SER A 195 28.30 -15.12 -15.12
N LYS A 196 28.09 -16.44 -15.02
CA LYS A 196 29.14 -17.38 -14.61
C LYS A 196 30.17 -17.55 -15.71
N LYS A 197 29.70 -17.77 -16.94
CA LYS A 197 30.57 -17.88 -18.11
C LYS A 197 31.29 -16.57 -18.40
N LEU A 198 30.60 -15.43 -18.29
CA LEU A 198 31.20 -14.11 -18.44
C LEU A 198 32.32 -13.87 -17.42
N LYS A 199 32.11 -14.23 -16.15
CA LYS A 199 33.14 -14.13 -15.11
C LYS A 199 34.35 -15.02 -15.37
N ALA A 200 34.13 -16.22 -15.94
CA ALA A 200 35.20 -17.17 -16.24
C ALA A 200 36.01 -16.80 -17.49
N GLU A 201 35.35 -16.35 -18.56
CA GLU A 201 36.00 -16.06 -19.85
C GLU A 201 36.49 -14.62 -19.97
N LEU A 202 35.80 -13.65 -19.34
CA LEU A 202 36.07 -12.21 -19.45
C LEU A 202 35.98 -11.53 -18.05
N PRO A 203 36.86 -11.88 -17.09
CA PRO A 203 36.80 -11.40 -15.71
C PRO A 203 36.90 -9.87 -15.61
N ASP A 204 37.75 -9.24 -16.42
CA ASP A 204 37.92 -7.78 -16.40
C ASP A 204 36.63 -7.04 -16.80
N ILE A 205 35.90 -7.58 -17.76
CA ILE A 205 34.60 -7.04 -18.17
C ILE A 205 33.56 -7.28 -17.08
N TYR A 206 33.52 -8.49 -16.52
CA TYR A 206 32.60 -8.80 -15.42
C TYR A 206 32.78 -7.84 -14.24
N GLU A 207 34.01 -7.62 -13.79
CA GLU A 207 34.31 -6.72 -12.67
C GLU A 207 33.98 -5.26 -13.03
N LYS A 208 34.34 -4.81 -14.24
CA LYS A 208 34.05 -3.43 -14.70
C LYS A 208 32.56 -3.07 -14.66
N TYR A 209 31.68 -4.04 -14.88
CA TYR A 209 30.23 -3.82 -14.91
C TYR A 209 29.49 -4.37 -13.69
N SER A 210 30.19 -4.96 -12.73
CA SER A 210 29.60 -5.41 -11.47
C SER A 210 29.34 -4.23 -10.54
N LYS A 211 28.22 -4.28 -9.81
CA LYS A 211 27.89 -3.31 -8.77
C LYS A 211 27.58 -4.06 -7.49
N THR A 212 28.21 -3.65 -6.39
CA THR A 212 27.90 -4.16 -5.06
C THR A 212 26.76 -3.34 -4.46
N GLY A 213 25.66 -4.00 -4.12
CA GLY A 213 24.55 -3.37 -3.41
C GLY A 213 24.86 -3.13 -1.94
N ASN A 214 24.02 -2.34 -1.28
CA ASN A 214 24.15 -2.12 0.16
C ASN A 214 23.92 -3.42 0.94
N PRO A 215 24.62 -3.64 2.07
CA PRO A 215 24.33 -4.74 2.97
C PRO A 215 22.86 -4.72 3.43
N ILE A 216 22.24 -5.90 3.55
CA ILE A 216 20.87 -6.05 4.03
C ILE A 216 20.84 -6.91 5.29
N ARG A 217 20.11 -6.46 6.31
CA ARG A 217 19.78 -7.28 7.49
C ARG A 217 18.59 -8.17 7.14
N VAL A 218 18.77 -9.48 7.28
CA VAL A 218 17.76 -10.48 6.88
C VAL A 218 17.17 -11.13 8.13
N PHE A 219 15.85 -11.14 8.21
CA PHE A 219 15.12 -11.93 9.21
C PHE A 219 15.01 -13.37 8.74
N LYS A 220 15.31 -14.32 9.63
CA LYS A 220 15.17 -15.76 9.38
C LYS A 220 14.64 -16.43 10.63
N ILE A 221 13.74 -17.39 10.43
CA ILE A 221 13.26 -18.36 11.40
C ILE A 221 12.95 -19.64 10.64
#